data_AF-A0A2E2IVA4-F1
#
_entry.id   AF-A0A2E2IVA4-F1
#
_cell.length_a   1.000
_cell.length_b   1.000
_cell.length_c   1.000
_cell.angle_alpha   90.00
_cell.angle_beta   90.00
_cell.angle_gamma   90.00
#
_symmetry.space_group_name_H-M   'P 1'
#
loop_
_entity.id
_entity.type
_entity.pdbx_description
1 polymer ?
#
loop_
_entity_poly.entity_id
_entity_poly.type
_entity_poly.pdbx_seq_one_letter_code
_entity_poly.pdbx_strand_id
1 'polypeptide(L)'
;AGEDLLVPVSRKGKRGKIGFAIRFHLGRGVETRLSEDGRGASLLTSDGKLWQFRLGGDAAGAADVKLSCEDSLWVDGEGRPHATEQLVIEGLTSRGGGQFSWLLKKM
;
A
#
# COMPACT_ATOMS: atom_id res chain seq x y z
N ALA A 1 -2.57 -10.54 -8.11
CA ALA A 1 -2.41 -9.10 -8.36
C ALA A 1 -3.72 -8.41 -8.00
N GLY A 2 -3.67 -7.14 -7.68
CA GLY A 2 -4.82 -6.30 -7.37
C GLY A 2 -4.62 -4.88 -7.89
N GLU A 3 -5.66 -4.08 -7.79
CA GLU A 3 -5.72 -2.73 -8.35
C GLU A 3 -6.63 -1.86 -7.49
N ASP A 4 -6.18 -0.65 -7.20
CA ASP A 4 -6.97 0.40 -6.54
C ASP A 4 -7.18 1.58 -7.50
N LEU A 5 -8.40 2.13 -7.48
CA LEU A 5 -8.81 3.23 -8.34
C LEU A 5 -9.25 4.44 -7.51
N LEU A 6 -8.64 5.59 -7.76
CA LEU A 6 -9.16 6.87 -7.30
C LEU A 6 -9.99 7.49 -8.42
N VAL A 7 -11.32 7.55 -8.26
CA VAL A 7 -12.24 8.06 -9.28
C VAL A 7 -12.88 9.37 -8.82
N PRO A 8 -12.87 10.45 -9.62
CA PRO A 8 -13.52 11.70 -9.25
C PRO A 8 -15.04 11.59 -9.36
N VAL A 9 -15.75 12.12 -8.36
CA VAL A 9 -17.22 12.19 -8.36
C VAL A 9 -17.79 13.06 -9.49
N SER A 10 -17.06 14.10 -9.95
CA SER A 10 -17.54 15.03 -10.99
C SER A 10 -16.73 14.90 -12.28
N ARG A 11 -17.42 14.91 -13.43
CA ARG A 11 -16.81 14.89 -14.78
C ARG A 11 -16.21 16.22 -15.26
N LYS A 12 -16.37 17.32 -14.52
CA LYS A 12 -15.70 18.59 -14.87
C LYS A 12 -14.19 18.42 -14.76
N GLY A 13 -13.44 18.93 -15.75
CA GLY A 13 -11.98 18.83 -15.79
C GLY A 13 -11.37 19.36 -14.50
N LYS A 14 -10.71 18.47 -13.73
CA LYS A 14 -10.01 18.86 -12.51
C LYS A 14 -8.53 19.05 -12.81
N ARG A 15 -8.04 20.29 -12.63
CA ARG A 15 -6.64 20.65 -12.80
C ARG A 15 -5.87 20.47 -11.49
N GLY A 16 -4.58 20.14 -11.60
CA GLY A 16 -3.68 20.00 -10.45
C GLY A 16 -3.63 18.58 -9.88
N LYS A 17 -2.78 18.41 -8.85
CA LYS A 17 -2.58 17.14 -8.17
C LYS A 17 -3.30 17.09 -6.81
N ILE A 18 -3.52 15.89 -6.29
CA ILE A 18 -4.04 15.60 -4.95
C ILE A 18 -3.17 14.53 -4.30
N GLY A 19 -2.92 14.65 -2.99
CA GLY A 19 -2.27 13.61 -2.21
C GLY A 19 -3.20 12.42 -1.99
N PHE A 20 -2.64 11.22 -2.03
CA PHE A 20 -3.36 10.00 -1.70
C PHE A 20 -2.49 9.13 -0.79
N ALA A 21 -3.14 8.21 -0.06
CA ALA A 21 -2.49 7.16 0.68
C ALA A 21 -3.35 5.90 0.64
N ILE A 22 -2.80 4.80 0.11
CA ILE A 22 -3.42 3.47 0.13
C ILE A 22 -2.72 2.66 1.22
N ARG A 23 -3.49 2.08 2.14
CA ARG A 23 -2.97 1.42 3.34
C ARG A 23 -3.31 -0.06 3.34
N PHE A 24 -2.30 -0.90 3.55
CA PHE A 24 -2.46 -2.33 3.77
C PHE A 24 -2.03 -2.65 5.20
N HIS A 25 -3.00 -2.85 6.08
CA HIS A 25 -2.76 -3.22 7.47
C HIS A 25 -2.24 -4.66 7.56
N LEU A 26 -1.12 -4.86 8.25
CA LEU A 26 -0.54 -6.19 8.42
C LEU A 26 -1.11 -6.87 9.65
N GLY A 27 -1.24 -8.20 9.55
CA GLY A 27 -1.63 -9.04 10.67
C GLY A 27 -0.57 -9.07 11.76
N ARG A 28 -0.98 -9.48 12.97
CA ARG A 28 -0.06 -9.65 14.10
C ARG A 28 1.08 -10.60 13.74
N GLY A 29 2.30 -10.23 14.15
CA GLY A 29 3.50 -11.05 13.99
C GLY A 29 4.00 -11.20 12.55
N VAL A 30 3.49 -10.39 11.62
CA VAL A 30 4.08 -10.26 10.29
C VAL A 30 5.26 -9.30 10.38
N GLU A 31 6.44 -9.77 9.98
CA GLU A 31 7.65 -8.96 9.90
C GLU A 31 7.80 -8.39 8.48
N THR A 32 8.06 -7.09 8.40
CA THR A 32 8.15 -6.35 7.15
C THR A 32 9.58 -5.95 6.85
N ARG A 33 10.00 -6.08 5.59
CA ARG A 33 11.23 -5.43 5.10
C ARG A 33 11.01 -4.83 3.73
N LEU A 34 11.16 -3.51 3.64
CA LEU A 34 11.07 -2.77 2.38
C LEU A 34 12.21 -3.16 1.44
N SER A 35 11.92 -3.22 0.14
CA SER A 35 12.96 -3.34 -0.88
C SER A 35 13.69 -2.02 -1.08
N GLU A 36 14.96 -2.11 -1.49
CA GLU A 36 15.83 -0.93 -1.68
C GLU A 36 15.29 0.05 -2.73
N ASP A 37 14.56 -0.45 -3.73
CA ASP A 37 13.91 0.37 -4.76
C ASP A 37 12.66 1.12 -4.25
N GLY A 38 12.23 0.90 -3.00
CA GLY A 38 11.04 1.52 -2.42
C GLY A 38 9.73 1.12 -3.11
N ARG A 39 9.74 0.05 -3.90
CA ARG A 39 8.59 -0.43 -4.70
C ARG A 39 8.06 -1.78 -4.25
N GLY A 40 8.48 -2.27 -3.10
CA GLY A 40 8.04 -3.54 -2.57
C GLY A 40 8.43 -3.79 -1.13
N ALA A 41 7.92 -4.89 -0.61
CA ALA A 41 8.25 -5.39 0.71
C ALA A 41 8.26 -6.92 0.69
N SER A 42 9.13 -7.52 1.49
CA SER A 42 8.98 -8.91 1.92
C SER A 42 8.20 -8.94 3.23
N LEU A 43 7.28 -9.90 3.33
CA LEU A 43 6.41 -10.11 4.49
C LEU A 43 6.65 -11.54 4.99
N LEU A 44 7.33 -11.68 6.14
CA LEU A 44 7.55 -12.96 6.79
C LEU A 44 6.46 -13.16 7.85
N THR A 45 5.68 -14.22 7.69
CA THR A 45 4.65 -14.58 8.68
C THR A 45 5.26 -15.40 9.81
N SER A 46 4.62 -15.41 10.99
CA SER A 46 5.12 -16.12 12.16
C SER A 46 5.22 -17.65 11.98
N ASP A 47 4.56 -18.21 10.97
CA ASP A 47 4.66 -19.65 10.60
C ASP A 47 5.78 -19.93 9.58
N GLY A 48 6.60 -18.91 9.26
CA GLY A 48 7.74 -19.01 8.36
C GLY A 48 7.41 -18.84 6.88
N LYS A 49 6.15 -18.62 6.48
CA LYS A 49 5.83 -18.37 5.06
C LYS A 49 6.26 -16.96 4.67
N LEU A 50 6.95 -16.87 3.55
CA LEU A 50 7.39 -15.62 2.93
C LEU A 50 6.42 -15.19 1.83
N TRP A 51 6.04 -13.92 1.86
CA TRP A 51 5.29 -13.26 0.82
C TRP A 51 6.04 -12.04 0.30
N GLN A 52 5.75 -11.66 -0.93
CA GLN A 52 6.27 -10.47 -1.57
C GLN A 52 5.10 -9.56 -1.96
N PHE A 53 5.20 -8.29 -1.55
CA PHE A 53 4.38 -7.19 -2.03
C PHE A 53 5.18 -6.35 -3.03
N ARG A 54 4.58 -5.98 -4.18
CA ARG A 54 5.21 -5.12 -5.19
C ARG A 54 4.20 -4.13 -5.76
N LEU A 55 4.65 -2.91 -6.02
CA LEU A 55 3.93 -1.93 -6.82
C LEU A 55 3.98 -2.29 -8.30
N GLY A 56 2.88 -2.05 -9.00
CA GLY A 56 2.77 -2.15 -10.44
C GLY A 56 3.52 -1.03 -11.17
N GLY A 57 3.87 -1.26 -12.43
CA GLY A 57 4.60 -0.29 -13.26
C GLY A 57 3.77 0.93 -13.66
N ASP A 58 2.45 0.86 -13.59
CA ASP A 58 1.51 1.97 -13.81
C ASP A 58 1.61 3.06 -12.73
N ALA A 59 1.97 2.68 -11.51
CA ALA A 59 2.35 3.62 -10.46
C ALA A 59 3.58 4.48 -10.85
N ALA A 60 4.35 4.09 -11.87
CA ALA A 60 5.46 4.89 -12.41
C ALA A 60 5.01 6.14 -13.20
N GLY A 61 3.73 6.30 -13.53
CA GLY A 61 3.19 7.55 -14.07
C GLY A 61 3.10 8.68 -13.04
N ALA A 62 3.17 8.35 -11.75
CA ALA A 62 3.28 9.30 -10.65
C ALA A 62 4.73 9.24 -10.13
N ALA A 63 5.55 10.18 -10.58
CA ALA A 63 7.00 10.24 -10.34
C ALA A 63 7.42 10.19 -8.85
N ASP A 64 6.48 10.26 -7.91
CA ASP A 64 6.72 10.39 -6.47
C ASP A 64 5.98 9.33 -5.63
N VAL A 65 5.61 8.17 -6.21
CA VAL A 65 4.95 7.09 -5.44
C VAL A 65 5.98 6.22 -4.74
N LYS A 66 5.92 6.18 -3.40
CA LYS A 66 6.80 5.41 -2.54
C LYS A 66 6.00 4.43 -1.70
N LEU A 67 6.55 3.22 -1.49
CA LEU A 67 6.11 2.31 -0.44
C LEU A 67 6.88 2.60 0.85
N SER A 68 6.15 2.85 1.93
CA SER A 68 6.67 2.99 3.28
C SER A 68 6.04 1.96 4.23
N CYS A 69 6.67 1.79 5.41
CA CYS A 69 6.12 1.04 6.53
C CYS A 69 5.79 2.05 7.64
N GLU A 70 4.59 1.95 8.20
CA GLU A 70 4.13 2.82 9.30
C GLU A 70 3.53 1.97 10.43
N ASP A 71 3.47 2.55 11.63
CA ASP A 71 2.79 1.95 12.77
C ASP A 71 1.30 1.75 12.47
N SER A 72 0.74 0.67 13.00
CA SER A 72 -0.66 0.32 12.87
C SER A 72 -1.21 -0.40 14.10
N LEU A 73 -2.50 -0.70 14.05
CA LEU A 73 -3.21 -1.38 15.12
C LEU A 73 -4.11 -2.48 14.55
N TRP A 74 -4.06 -3.65 15.17
CA TRP A 74 -5.02 -4.72 14.94
C TRP A 74 -5.80 -5.01 16.22
N VAL A 75 -7.12 -5.06 16.14
CA VAL A 75 -7.99 -5.37 17.27
C VAL A 75 -8.45 -6.82 17.17
N ASP A 76 -8.20 -7.59 18.23
CA ASP A 76 -8.56 -9.00 18.27
C ASP A 76 -10.04 -9.24 18.56
N GLY A 77 -10.46 -10.51 18.56
CA GLY A 77 -11.85 -10.90 18.82
C GLY A 77 -12.36 -10.57 20.23
N GLU A 78 -11.47 -10.32 21.19
CA GLU A 78 -11.80 -9.86 22.54
C GLU A 78 -11.79 -8.33 22.66
N GLY A 79 -11.56 -7.62 21.55
CA GLY A 79 -11.48 -6.16 21.51
C GLY A 79 -10.13 -5.62 22.01
N ARG A 80 -9.08 -6.45 22.16
CA ARG A 80 -7.77 -5.96 22.63
C ARG A 80 -6.95 -5.39 21.47
N PRO A 81 -6.34 -4.20 21.65
CA PRO A 81 -5.46 -3.60 20.67
C PRO A 81 -4.07 -4.26 20.67
N HIS A 82 -3.54 -4.57 19.48
CA HIS A 82 -2.19 -5.06 19.26
C HIS A 82 -1.46 -4.14 18.30
N ALA A 83 -0.24 -3.71 18.67
CA ALA A 83 0.63 -2.97 17.77
C ALA A 83 1.03 -3.85 16.59
N THR A 84 0.90 -3.29 15.39
CA THR A 84 1.30 -3.93 14.13
C THR A 84 1.90 -2.88 13.21
N GLU A 85 2.23 -3.28 11.99
CA GLU A 85 2.67 -2.38 10.93
C GLU A 85 1.63 -2.31 9.81
N GLN A 86 1.77 -1.33 8.93
CA GLN A 86 1.04 -1.23 7.68
C GLN A 86 1.98 -0.81 6.55
N LEU A 87 1.74 -1.34 5.36
CA LEU A 87 2.33 -0.80 4.15
C LEU A 87 1.53 0.40 3.69
N VAL A 88 2.20 1.51 3.40
CA VAL A 88 1.56 2.72 2.90
C VAL A 88 2.14 3.07 1.53
N ILE A 89 1.24 3.22 0.56
CA ILE A 89 1.55 3.76 -0.76
C ILE A 89 1.08 5.20 -0.76
N GLU A 90 2.01 6.13 -0.76
CA GLU A 90 1.71 7.56 -0.77
C GLU A 90 2.30 8.26 -2.00
N GLY A 91 1.65 9.36 -2.39
CA GLY A 91 2.14 10.19 -3.48
C GLY A 91 1.12 11.22 -3.92
N LEU A 92 1.42 11.88 -5.04
CA LEU A 92 0.54 12.83 -5.69
C LEU A 92 -0.02 12.24 -6.98
N THR A 93 -1.33 12.31 -7.17
CA THR A 93 -1.99 11.91 -8.42
C THR A 93 -2.81 13.05 -9.03
N SER A 94 -3.22 12.92 -10.28
CA SER A 94 -4.12 13.90 -10.92
C SER A 94 -5.44 13.97 -10.16
N ARG A 95 -6.04 15.17 -10.06
CA ARG A 95 -7.42 15.29 -9.56
C ARG A 95 -8.44 14.61 -10.47
N GLY A 96 -8.06 14.26 -11.70
CA GLY A 96 -8.83 13.40 -12.59
C GLY A 96 -8.89 11.93 -12.14
N GLY A 97 -8.15 11.56 -11.09
CA GLY A 97 -8.08 10.20 -10.58
C GLY A 97 -6.74 9.53 -10.87
N GLY A 98 -6.65 8.25 -10.51
CA GLY A 98 -5.47 7.43 -10.72
C GLY A 98 -5.78 5.95 -10.56
N GLN A 99 -4.91 5.13 -11.13
CA GLN A 99 -4.91 3.67 -11.03
C GLN A 99 -3.60 3.23 -10.39
N PHE A 100 -3.70 2.29 -9.44
CA PHE A 100 -2.57 1.84 -8.64
C PHE A 100 -2.58 0.31 -8.57
N SER A 101 -1.85 -0.33 -9.49
CA SER A 101 -1.72 -1.79 -9.47
C SER A 101 -0.71 -2.25 -8.42
N TRP A 102 -0.94 -3.44 -7.87
CA TRP A 102 -0.04 -4.09 -6.92
C TRP A 102 -0.08 -5.61 -7.06
N LEU A 103 0.97 -6.27 -6.57
CA LEU A 103 1.10 -7.71 -6.53
C LEU A 103 1.39 -8.14 -5.09
N LEU A 104 0.56 -9.04 -4.58
CA LEU A 104 0.87 -9.86 -3.40
C LEU A 104 1.05 -11.30 -3.88
N LYS A 105 2.23 -11.87 -3.63
CA LYS A 105 2.61 -13.20 -4.10
C LYS A 105 3.26 -14.00 -2.98
N LYS A 106 2.84 -15.25 -2.80
CA LYS A 106 3.55 -16.20 -1.94
C LYS A 106 4.81 -16.69 -2.63
N MET A 107 5.92 -16.72 -1.91
CA MET A 107 7.22 -17.20 -2.40
C MET A 107 7.38 -18.71 -2.21
#